data_AF-A0A9W6RIT3-F1
#
_entry.id   AF-A0A9W6RIT3-F1
#
_cell.length_a   1.000
_cell.length_b   1.000
_cell.length_c   1.000
_cell.angle_alpha   90.00
_cell.angle_beta   90.00
_cell.angle_gamma   90.00
#
_symmetry.space_group_name_H-M   'P 1'
#
loop_
_entity.id
_entity.type
_entity.pdbx_description
1 polymer ?
#
loop_
_entity_poly.entity_id
_entity_poly.type
_entity_poly.pdbx_seq_one_letter_code
_entity_poly.pdbx_strand_id
1 'polypeptide(L)'
;MWIWPRALPLREIFGAAWDDPDIRTRFLTLAGQWHTRHPSPRPDPGPGGGPRPGQWMWHPPAHSIYDSHTYEEAGDDWLEVAVRMENADYFPGHCRIEASLTVACRCDSPHDRHTIVETRWRSGGPVAALDALTTVLRATDQWLADSRRPDWWRRHSGLT
;
A
#
# COMPACT_ATOMS: atom_id res chain seq x y z
N MET A 1 4.94 15.36 -3.96
CA MET A 1 5.25 15.01 -5.37
C MET A 1 5.56 13.53 -5.39
N TRP A 2 4.78 12.72 -6.12
CA TRP A 2 4.99 11.29 -6.27
C TRP A 2 5.82 11.02 -7.53
N ILE A 3 6.89 10.25 -7.39
CA ILE A 3 7.79 9.93 -8.51
C ILE A 3 7.43 8.56 -9.09
N TRP A 4 7.25 8.56 -10.41
CA TRP A 4 6.97 7.40 -11.24
C TRP A 4 8.15 6.41 -11.29
N PRO A 5 7.89 5.10 -11.21
CA PRO A 5 8.94 4.13 -10.98
C PRO A 5 9.55 3.68 -12.31
N ARG A 6 10.47 4.46 -12.89
CA ARG A 6 11.46 3.82 -13.77
C ARG A 6 12.60 3.16 -12.97
N ALA A 7 12.77 3.56 -11.72
CA ALA A 7 13.53 2.84 -10.70
C ALA A 7 13.08 3.35 -9.33
N LEU A 8 12.40 2.51 -8.54
CA LEU A 8 12.21 2.83 -7.12
C LEU A 8 13.60 2.94 -6.49
N PRO A 9 13.91 3.99 -5.70
CA PRO A 9 15.19 4.12 -5.04
C PRO A 9 15.25 3.19 -3.82
N LEU A 10 15.13 1.88 -4.03
CA LEU A 10 15.11 0.86 -2.97
C LEU A 10 16.43 0.80 -2.19
N ARG A 11 17.51 1.35 -2.76
CA ARG A 11 18.77 1.61 -2.04
C ARG A 11 18.61 2.65 -0.93
N GLU A 12 17.67 3.60 -1.05
CA GLU A 12 17.37 4.51 0.05
C GLU A 12 16.69 3.78 1.21
N ILE A 13 15.84 2.79 0.92
CA ILE A 13 15.12 2.00 1.94
C ILE A 13 16.02 0.92 2.56
N PHE A 14 16.66 0.09 1.74
CA PHE A 14 17.42 -1.07 2.19
C PHE A 14 18.92 -0.80 2.35
N GLY A 15 19.42 0.37 1.94
CA GLY A 15 20.85 0.69 1.99
C GLY A 15 21.68 -0.23 1.10
N ALA A 16 22.90 -0.56 1.56
CA ALA A 16 23.81 -1.46 0.86
C ALA A 16 23.24 -2.87 0.66
N ALA A 17 22.30 -3.30 1.50
CA ALA A 17 21.67 -4.61 1.37
C ALA A 17 20.80 -4.73 0.11
N TRP A 18 20.44 -3.62 -0.56
CA TRP A 18 19.78 -3.69 -1.86
C TRP A 18 20.66 -4.31 -2.95
N ASP A 19 21.97 -4.18 -2.82
CA ASP A 19 22.93 -4.74 -3.78
C ASP A 19 22.99 -6.28 -3.66
N ASP A 20 22.51 -6.85 -2.53
CA ASP A 20 22.33 -8.29 -2.32
C ASP A 20 21.25 -8.86 -3.26
N PRO A 21 21.58 -9.84 -4.13
CA PRO A 21 20.61 -10.50 -5.00
C PRO A 21 19.40 -11.11 -4.26
N ASP A 22 19.58 -11.60 -3.03
CA ASP A 22 18.51 -12.28 -2.29
C ASP A 22 17.47 -11.29 -1.79
N ILE A 23 17.91 -10.17 -1.20
CA ILE A 23 17.04 -9.06 -0.76
C ILE A 23 16.25 -8.52 -1.94
N ARG A 24 16.94 -8.28 -3.06
CA ARG A 24 16.33 -7.75 -4.27
C ARG A 24 15.32 -8.72 -4.89
N THR A 25 15.68 -9.99 -5.05
CA THR A 25 14.78 -11.01 -5.60
C THR A 25 13.55 -11.17 -4.74
N ARG A 26 13.72 -11.19 -3.42
CA ARG A 26 12.62 -11.34 -2.47
C ARG A 26 11.67 -10.15 -2.49
N PHE A 27 12.19 -8.91 -2.50
CA PHE A 27 11.36 -7.72 -2.65
C PHE A 27 10.55 -7.76 -3.96
N LEU A 28 11.21 -8.00 -5.09
CA LEU A 28 10.56 -8.03 -6.40
C LEU A 28 9.50 -9.13 -6.48
N THR A 29 9.74 -10.29 -5.83
CA THR A 29 8.76 -11.37 -5.73
C THR A 29 7.53 -10.93 -4.94
N LEU A 30 7.71 -10.28 -3.78
CA LEU A 30 6.60 -9.80 -2.96
C LEU A 30 5.79 -8.72 -3.69
N ALA A 31 6.47 -7.78 -4.35
CA ALA A 31 5.84 -6.76 -5.17
C ALA A 31 5.03 -7.36 -6.33
N GLY A 32 5.58 -8.35 -7.04
CA GLY A 32 4.86 -9.03 -8.12
C GLY A 32 3.66 -9.86 -7.62
N GLN A 33 3.79 -10.50 -6.46
CA GLN A 33 2.68 -11.23 -5.85
C GLN A 33 1.54 -10.31 -5.42
N TRP A 34 1.86 -9.13 -4.88
CA TRP A 34 0.88 -8.09 -4.55
C TRP A 34 0.06 -7.71 -5.80
N HIS A 35 0.71 -7.38 -6.91
CA HIS A 35 0.02 -7.04 -8.18
C HIS A 35 -0.74 -8.20 -8.81
N THR A 36 -0.30 -9.44 -8.60
CA THR A 36 -0.99 -10.62 -9.11
C THR A 36 -2.28 -10.89 -8.32
N ARG A 37 -2.25 -10.70 -6.99
CA ARG A 37 -3.38 -10.94 -6.10
C ARG A 37 -4.42 -9.83 -6.14
N HIS A 38 -3.97 -8.60 -6.38
CA HIS A 38 -4.80 -7.42 -6.37
C HIS A 38 -4.72 -6.77 -7.76
N PRO A 39 -5.68 -7.01 -8.66
CA PRO A 39 -5.74 -6.28 -9.90
C PRO A 39 -6.24 -4.85 -9.62
N SER A 40 -5.52 -3.84 -10.09
CA SER A 40 -6.04 -2.47 -10.07
C SER A 40 -7.09 -2.28 -11.15
N PRO A 41 -8.21 -1.58 -10.87
CA PRO A 41 -9.09 -1.12 -11.92
C PRO A 41 -8.31 -0.19 -12.86
N ARG A 42 -8.78 -0.10 -14.10
CA ARG A 42 -8.09 0.62 -15.17
C ARG A 42 -7.72 2.03 -14.69
N PRO A 43 -6.49 2.50 -14.99
CA PRO A 43 -6.07 3.83 -14.58
C PRO A 43 -7.04 4.86 -15.16
N ASP A 44 -7.75 5.58 -14.29
CA ASP A 44 -8.56 6.70 -14.72
C ASP A 44 -7.60 7.81 -15.18
N PRO A 45 -7.75 8.43 -16.37
CA PRO A 45 -6.79 9.39 -16.91
C PRO A 45 -6.83 10.76 -16.21
N GLY A 46 -7.44 10.84 -15.02
CA GLY A 46 -7.67 12.08 -14.30
C GLY A 46 -6.38 12.88 -14.05
N PRO A 47 -6.45 14.22 -14.02
CA PRO A 47 -5.29 15.11 -13.91
C PRO A 47 -4.64 15.13 -12.50
N GLY A 48 -4.97 14.16 -11.63
CA GLY A 48 -4.51 14.12 -10.24
C GLY A 48 -3.06 13.65 -10.10
N GLY A 49 -2.20 14.49 -9.52
CA GLY A 49 -0.81 14.14 -9.15
C GLY A 49 -0.67 13.19 -7.95
N GLY A 50 -1.69 12.36 -7.69
CA GLY A 50 -1.73 11.36 -6.62
C GLY A 50 -1.14 10.02 -7.04
N PRO A 51 -1.02 9.06 -6.11
CA PRO A 51 -0.51 7.74 -6.44
C PRO A 51 -1.49 6.99 -7.36
N ARG A 52 -0.97 6.32 -8.40
CA ARG A 52 -1.77 5.51 -9.32
C ARG A 52 -1.92 4.10 -8.75
N PRO A 53 -3.15 3.55 -8.72
CA PRO A 53 -3.35 2.20 -8.21
C PRO A 53 -2.55 1.15 -9.01
N GLY A 54 -2.01 0.16 -8.32
CA GLY A 54 -1.36 -1.03 -8.88
C GLY A 54 0.07 -0.85 -9.28
N GLN A 55 0.74 0.14 -8.72
CA GLN A 55 2.15 0.42 -8.96
C GLN A 55 2.79 0.98 -7.70
N TRP A 56 3.90 0.38 -7.31
CA TRP A 56 4.75 0.93 -6.26
C TRP A 56 5.32 2.28 -6.71
N MET A 57 5.10 3.31 -5.90
CA MET A 57 5.50 4.69 -6.14
C MET A 57 6.40 5.20 -5.03
N TRP A 58 7.28 6.14 -5.37
CA TRP A 58 8.20 6.77 -4.43
C TRP A 58 7.72 8.16 -4.01
N HIS A 59 7.77 8.44 -2.72
CA HIS A 59 7.57 9.77 -2.14
C HIS A 59 8.88 10.28 -1.52
N PRO A 60 9.70 11.03 -2.26
CA PRO A 60 10.98 11.52 -1.77
C PRO A 60 10.90 12.27 -0.45
N PRO A 61 9.94 13.22 -0.25
CA PRO A 61 9.90 13.98 1.01
C PRO A 61 9.66 13.13 2.25
N ALA A 62 8.98 11.98 2.11
CA ALA A 62 8.69 11.09 3.23
C ALA A 62 9.64 9.89 3.30
N HIS A 63 10.60 9.80 2.36
CA HIS A 63 11.43 8.62 2.15
C HIS A 63 10.65 7.30 2.19
N SER A 64 9.51 7.26 1.47
CA SER A 64 8.57 6.14 1.53
C SER A 64 8.23 5.62 0.14
N ILE A 65 8.14 4.29 0.03
CA ILE A 65 7.43 3.64 -1.08
C ILE A 65 5.97 3.38 -0.68
N TYR A 66 5.07 3.48 -1.64
CA TYR A 66 3.64 3.31 -1.44
C TYR A 66 3.04 2.61 -2.66
N ASP A 67 2.10 1.71 -2.44
CA ASP A 67 1.24 1.18 -3.49
C ASP A 67 -0.18 1.07 -2.96
N SER A 68 -1.16 1.20 -3.85
CA SER A 68 -2.57 1.02 -3.50
C SER A 68 -3.36 0.32 -4.60
N HIS A 69 -4.45 -0.33 -4.22
CA HIS A 69 -5.40 -0.96 -5.12
C HIS A 69 -6.80 -0.56 -4.71
N THR A 70 -7.67 -0.37 -5.69
CA THR A 70 -9.06 -0.02 -5.44
C THR A 70 -10.01 -1.15 -5.87
N TYR A 71 -11.12 -1.31 -5.16
CA TYR A 71 -12.19 -2.26 -5.47
C TYR A 71 -13.50 -1.50 -5.52
N GLU A 72 -14.18 -1.53 -6.67
CA GLU A 72 -15.43 -0.83 -6.90
C GLU A 72 -16.63 -1.74 -6.61
N GLU A 73 -17.72 -1.12 -6.16
CA GLU A 73 -19.04 -1.76 -6.08
C GLU A 73 -20.14 -0.84 -6.61
N ALA A 74 -21.36 -1.37 -6.74
CA ALA A 74 -22.51 -0.59 -7.19
C ALA A 74 -22.86 0.51 -6.16
N GLY A 75 -22.88 1.76 -6.60
CA GLY A 75 -23.25 2.91 -5.75
C GLY A 75 -22.16 3.95 -5.54
N ASP A 76 -21.20 4.06 -6.47
CA ASP A 76 -20.14 5.09 -6.52
C ASP A 76 -19.07 5.03 -5.41
N ASP A 77 -19.17 4.11 -4.45
CA ASP A 77 -18.14 3.89 -3.43
C ASP A 77 -17.02 2.99 -3.94
N TRP A 78 -15.80 3.25 -3.48
CA TRP A 78 -14.68 2.33 -3.70
C TRP A 78 -13.87 2.09 -2.43
N LEU A 79 -13.42 0.85 -2.28
CA LEU A 79 -12.50 0.42 -1.25
C LEU A 79 -11.07 0.58 -1.76
N GLU A 80 -10.23 1.34 -1.07
CA GLU A 80 -8.79 1.39 -1.32
C GLU A 80 -8.03 0.60 -0.24
N VAL A 81 -7.23 -0.37 -0.68
CA VAL A 81 -6.20 -0.98 0.15
C VAL A 81 -4.85 -0.36 -0.23
N ALA A 82 -4.05 0.02 0.75
CA ALA A 82 -2.75 0.62 0.52
C ALA A 82 -1.68 0.00 1.41
N VAL A 83 -0.46 -0.11 0.88
CA VAL A 83 0.73 -0.51 1.61
C VAL A 83 1.77 0.59 1.48
N ARG A 84 2.31 1.02 2.61
CA ARG A 84 3.38 2.02 2.70
C ARG A 84 4.57 1.42 3.43
N MET A 85 5.77 1.66 2.93
CA MET A 85 7.02 1.30 3.59
C MET A 85 7.95 2.51 3.59
N GLU A 86 8.41 2.90 4.76
CA GLU A 86 9.28 4.06 4.96
C GLU A 86 10.43 3.71 5.89
N ASN A 87 11.54 4.43 5.77
CA ASN A 87 12.62 4.32 6.73
C ASN A 87 12.19 4.88 8.09
N ALA A 88 12.27 4.04 9.11
CA ALA A 88 12.18 4.41 10.49
C ALA A 88 13.58 4.74 11.02
N ASP A 89 13.66 5.74 11.89
CA ASP A 89 14.84 6.04 12.71
C ASP A 89 16.12 6.37 11.89
N TYR A 90 15.99 6.71 10.60
CA TYR A 90 17.08 7.04 9.68
C TYR A 90 18.15 5.94 9.48
N PHE A 91 17.86 4.69 9.85
CA PHE A 91 18.75 3.55 9.62
C PHE A 91 18.26 2.69 8.43
N PRO A 92 19.12 2.35 7.45
CA PRO A 92 18.70 1.50 6.33
C PRO A 92 18.17 0.14 6.78
N GLY A 93 17.05 -0.28 6.19
CA GLY A 93 16.36 -1.53 6.52
C GLY A 93 15.61 -1.51 7.86
N HIS A 94 15.74 -0.45 8.66
CA HIS A 94 14.83 -0.22 9.78
C HIS A 94 13.60 0.44 9.20
N CYS A 95 12.57 -0.36 8.90
CA CYS A 95 11.41 0.14 8.20
C CYS A 95 10.18 0.15 9.09
N ARG A 96 9.39 1.22 8.97
CA ARG A 96 7.98 1.20 9.34
C ARG A 96 7.21 0.79 8.10
N ILE A 97 6.46 -0.29 8.22
CA ILE A 97 5.57 -0.78 7.16
C ILE A 97 4.15 -0.64 7.68
N GLU A 98 3.28 -0.08 6.86
CA GLU A 98 1.91 0.23 7.20
C GLU A 98 1.00 -0.31 6.11
N ALA A 99 -0.13 -0.85 6.51
CA ALA A 99 -1.21 -1.19 5.61
C ALA A 99 -2.49 -0.54 6.10
N SER A 100 -3.26 0.00 5.16
CA SER A 100 -4.55 0.59 5.43
C SER A 100 -5.59 0.03 4.48
N LEU A 101 -6.80 -0.14 5.02
CA LEU A 101 -8.01 -0.37 4.26
C LEU A 101 -8.93 0.82 4.50
N THR A 102 -9.28 1.51 3.42
CA THR A 102 -10.04 2.76 3.45
C THR A 102 -11.21 2.68 2.48
N VAL A 103 -12.34 3.30 2.83
CA VAL A 103 -13.47 3.52 1.94
C VAL A 103 -13.46 4.97 1.53
N ALA A 104 -13.43 5.24 0.23
CA ALA A 104 -13.83 6.54 -0.26
C ALA A 104 -15.33 6.45 -0.58
N CYS A 105 -16.15 7.15 0.21
CA CYS A 105 -17.56 7.29 -0.11
C CYS A 105 -17.75 8.41 -1.12
N ARG A 106 -18.66 8.24 -2.08
CA ARG A 106 -19.18 9.40 -2.82
C ARG A 106 -20.27 10.07 -2.00
N CYS A 107 -19.86 10.76 -0.95
CA CYS A 107 -20.76 11.56 -0.13
C CYS A 107 -20.95 12.95 -0.80
N ASP A 108 -22.16 13.54 -0.78
CA ASP A 108 -22.43 14.90 -1.30
C ASP A 108 -21.71 16.00 -0.48
N SER A 109 -21.21 15.64 0.71
CA SER A 109 -20.31 16.43 1.55
C SER A 109 -18.85 15.97 1.35
N PRO A 110 -17.84 16.82 1.60
CA PRO A 110 -16.42 16.50 1.37
C PRO A 110 -15.89 15.48 2.40
N HIS A 111 -16.34 14.24 2.30
CA HIS A 111 -15.84 13.11 3.07
C HIS A 111 -14.85 12.34 2.18
N ASP A 112 -13.60 12.79 2.17
CA ASP A 112 -12.62 12.35 1.17
C ASP A 112 -12.10 10.92 1.34
N ARG A 113 -12.19 10.29 2.52
CA ARG A 113 -11.83 8.88 2.82
C ARG A 113 -12.14 8.52 4.29
N HIS A 114 -12.58 7.29 4.53
CA HIS A 114 -12.79 6.69 5.86
C HIS A 114 -11.88 5.48 6.05
N THR A 115 -11.04 5.47 7.09
CA THR A 115 -10.18 4.32 7.39
C THR A 115 -10.97 3.26 8.17
N ILE A 116 -11.14 2.06 7.60
CA ILE A 116 -11.73 0.91 8.28
C ILE A 116 -10.72 0.31 9.26
N VAL A 117 -9.52 0.03 8.75
CA VAL A 117 -8.45 -0.55 9.53
C VAL A 117 -7.11 -0.01 9.06
N GLU A 118 -6.23 0.25 10.00
CA GLU A 118 -4.83 0.56 9.77
C GLU A 118 -4.01 -0.33 10.69
N THR A 119 -2.94 -0.91 10.17
CA THR A 119 -1.98 -1.64 10.99
C THR A 119 -0.57 -1.24 10.62
N ARG A 120 0.29 -1.14 11.64
CA ARG A 120 1.66 -0.69 11.52
C ARG A 120 2.59 -1.75 12.10
N TRP A 121 3.66 -2.02 11.38
CA TRP A 121 4.74 -2.92 11.76
C TRP A 121 6.05 -2.14 11.76
N ARG A 122 6.93 -2.48 12.70
CA ARG A 122 8.32 -2.02 12.71
C ARG A 122 9.23 -3.21 12.49
N SER A 123 10.30 -2.97 11.75
CA SER A 123 11.34 -3.96 11.46
C SER A 123 12.71 -3.38 11.76
N GLY A 124 13.65 -4.25 12.18
CA GLY A 124 15.03 -3.89 12.46
C GLY A 124 15.98 -4.57 11.49
N GLY A 125 16.06 -4.04 10.26
CA GLY A 125 16.99 -4.49 9.23
C GLY A 125 16.30 -5.07 7.98
N PRO A 126 17.04 -5.18 6.86
CA PRO A 126 16.48 -5.51 5.53
C PRO A 126 15.67 -6.82 5.48
N VAL A 127 16.16 -7.89 6.11
CA VAL A 127 15.45 -9.18 6.15
C VAL A 127 14.15 -9.06 6.95
N ALA A 128 14.22 -8.46 8.14
CA ALA A 128 13.05 -8.23 8.99
C ALA A 128 12.01 -7.33 8.30
N ALA A 129 12.46 -6.38 7.47
CA ALA A 129 11.58 -5.54 6.68
C ALA A 129 10.82 -6.34 5.62
N LEU A 130 11.47 -7.31 4.97
CA LEU A 130 10.80 -8.22 4.02
C LEU A 130 9.88 -9.22 4.72
N ASP A 131 10.21 -9.67 5.93
CA ASP A 131 9.31 -10.48 6.77
C ASP A 131 8.07 -9.69 7.20
N ALA A 132 8.26 -8.44 7.60
CA ALA A 132 7.18 -7.52 7.92
C ALA A 132 6.30 -7.24 6.69
N LEU A 133 6.90 -7.02 5.51
CA LEU A 133 6.14 -6.86 4.26
C LEU A 133 5.35 -8.12 3.92
N THR A 134 5.94 -9.31 4.10
CA THR A 134 5.21 -10.59 3.90
C THR A 134 3.99 -10.68 4.83
N THR A 135 4.15 -10.26 6.08
CA THR A 135 3.07 -10.26 7.08
C THR A 135 1.97 -9.28 6.72
N VAL A 136 2.35 -8.07 6.29
CA VAL A 136 1.46 -7.03 5.79
C VAL A 136 0.60 -7.55 4.64
N LEU A 137 1.23 -8.12 3.60
CA LEU A 137 0.52 -8.61 2.42
C LEU A 137 -0.45 -9.75 2.75
N ARG A 138 -0.16 -10.57 3.77
CA ARG A 138 -1.09 -11.60 4.25
C ARG A 138 -2.25 -11.02 5.06
N ALA A 139 -1.98 -10.01 5.89
CA ALA A 139 -3.02 -9.34 6.65
C ALA A 139 -4.00 -8.61 5.73
N THR A 140 -3.50 -7.95 4.67
CA THR A 140 -4.35 -7.31 3.66
C THR A 140 -5.22 -8.31 2.91
N ASP A 141 -4.67 -9.48 2.54
CA ASP A 141 -5.46 -10.56 1.93
C ASP A 141 -6.61 -11.01 2.84
N GLN A 142 -6.33 -11.17 4.14
CA GLN A 142 -7.34 -11.56 5.12
C GLN A 142 -8.43 -10.50 5.26
N TRP A 143 -8.07 -9.22 5.38
CA TRP A 143 -9.04 -8.13 5.41
C TRP A 143 -9.93 -8.12 4.17
N LEU A 144 -9.36 -8.31 2.99
CA LEU A 144 -10.10 -8.33 1.74
C LEU A 144 -10.99 -9.56 1.59
N ALA A 145 -10.61 -10.71 2.14
CA ALA A 145 -11.44 -11.91 2.16
C ALA A 145 -12.67 -11.73 3.05
N ASP A 146 -12.49 -11.14 4.23
CA ASP A 146 -13.56 -10.93 5.22
C ASP A 146 -14.53 -9.81 4.83
N SER A 147 -14.13 -8.97 3.87
CA SER A 147 -14.81 -7.71 3.58
C SER A 147 -15.57 -7.67 2.24
N ARG A 148 -15.69 -8.79 1.50
CA ARG A 148 -16.32 -8.85 0.14
C ARG A 148 -17.86 -8.65 0.09
N ARG A 149 -18.43 -7.82 0.96
CA ARG A 149 -19.85 -7.44 0.88
C ARG A 149 -19.98 -5.92 0.94
N PRO A 150 -20.79 -5.30 0.07
CA PRO A 150 -20.86 -3.85 0.00
C PRO A 150 -21.17 -3.13 1.29
N ASP A 151 -22.16 -3.65 2.00
CA ASP A 151 -22.61 -3.04 3.25
C ASP A 151 -21.65 -3.32 4.42
N TRP A 152 -20.65 -4.19 4.24
CA TRP A 152 -19.68 -4.48 5.30
C TRP A 152 -18.73 -3.30 5.50
N TRP A 153 -18.18 -2.75 4.42
CA TRP A 153 -17.22 -1.64 4.47
C TRP A 153 -17.83 -0.37 5.04
N ARG A 154 -19.06 -0.05 4.62
CA ARG A 154 -19.81 1.13 5.10
C ARG A 154 -20.05 1.01 6.60
N ARG A 155 -20.61 -0.11 7.08
CA ARG A 155 -20.85 -0.34 8.51
C ARG A 155 -19.60 -0.25 9.38
N HIS A 156 -18.48 -0.83 8.93
CA HIS A 156 -17.23 -0.80 9.70
C HIS A 156 -16.54 0.57 9.66
N SER A 157 -16.85 1.39 8.66
CA SER A 157 -16.45 2.80 8.58
C SER A 157 -17.37 3.75 9.36
N GLY A 158 -18.43 3.24 10.01
CA GLY A 158 -19.45 4.07 10.65
C GLY A 158 -20.36 4.82 9.67
N LEU A 159 -20.37 4.39 8.40
CA LEU A 159 -21.22 4.92 7.34
C LEU A 159 -22.53 4.10 7.31
N THR A 160 -23.66 4.78 7.53
CA THR A 160 -25.02 4.20 7.43
C THR A 160 -25.65 4.50 6.08
#